data_AF-A0A520GN42-F1
#
_entry.id   AF-A0A520GN42-F1
#
_cell.length_a   1.000
_cell.length_b   1.000
_cell.length_c   1.000
_cell.angle_alpha   90.00
_cell.angle_beta   90.00
_cell.angle_gamma   90.00
#
_symmetry.space_group_name_H-M   'P 1'
#
loop_
_entity.id
_entity.type
_entity.pdbx_description
1 polymer ?
#
loop_
_entity_poly.entity_id
_entity_poly.type
_entity_poly.pdbx_seq_one_letter_code
_entity_poly.pdbx_strand_id
1 'polypeptide(L)'
;MNVALLPIGLPRVALLEGEWQLCLRAEALPARRLAAPVATVLPVWIEAARQGGYGMVDDVDERDTGLIERPIGADADAQALLVFGVRALDPRAFQILRSALLAQLARWPVEAAEAEAEDDDEESSLHRLASQLGGARLILLPRGRIAADFTVLPGSDGESGREGVSEYDLYPAPPRYPPFALAWMQQQGTLRRCVVSFTTRVDAALLASLRTHLHSWAQLLALGGFEQPTRAAGRCLACFGGVQLFEEDSAEIVVDTFEAAEGAWNILAHLLVRFARVHPIVSVEIH
;
A
#
# COMPACT_ATOMS: atom_id res chain seq x y z
N MET A 1 -37.55 21.26 -3.46
CA MET A 1 -36.39 21.08 -4.35
C MET A 1 -35.59 19.92 -3.79
N ASN A 2 -35.78 18.73 -4.37
CA ASN A 2 -35.08 17.51 -3.96
C ASN A 2 -33.70 17.52 -4.61
N VAL A 3 -32.65 17.56 -3.79
CA VAL A 3 -31.32 17.08 -4.16
C VAL A 3 -31.04 15.89 -3.27
N ALA A 4 -31.06 14.72 -3.90
CA ALA A 4 -30.65 13.44 -3.33
C ALA A 4 -29.12 13.30 -3.39
N LEU A 5 -28.63 12.38 -2.56
CA LEU A 5 -27.33 11.66 -2.56
C LEU A 5 -26.48 11.93 -1.31
N LEU A 6 -26.65 11.05 -0.31
CA LEU A 6 -25.55 10.33 0.33
C LEU A 6 -26.13 9.02 0.90
N PRO A 7 -25.83 7.87 0.29
CA PRO A 7 -25.65 6.67 1.10
C PRO A 7 -24.24 6.08 0.89
N ILE A 8 -23.69 5.53 1.98
CA ILE A 8 -22.41 4.82 2.13
C ILE A 8 -21.21 5.78 2.31
N GLY A 9 -20.75 6.12 3.51
CA GLY A 9 -21.08 5.59 4.83
C GLY A 9 -20.15 4.45 5.27
N LEU A 10 -18.84 4.53 5.01
CA LEU A 10 -17.91 3.96 5.98
C LEU A 10 -17.93 4.88 7.21
N PRO A 11 -18.17 4.36 8.43
CA PRO A 11 -18.02 5.16 9.63
C PRO A 11 -16.61 5.76 9.62
N ARG A 12 -16.42 6.98 10.16
CA ARG A 12 -15.10 7.55 10.43
C ARG A 12 -14.20 6.42 10.91
N VAL A 13 -13.27 5.98 10.06
CA VAL A 13 -12.44 4.84 10.39
C VAL A 13 -11.63 5.29 11.59
N ALA A 14 -11.93 4.71 12.76
CA ALA A 14 -11.24 5.07 13.99
C ALA A 14 -9.77 4.76 13.76
N LEU A 15 -8.92 5.74 14.03
CA LEU A 15 -7.49 5.54 13.90
C LEU A 15 -7.05 4.45 14.86
N LEU A 16 -6.15 3.60 14.41
CA LEU A 16 -5.59 2.58 15.27
C LEU A 16 -4.58 3.24 16.19
N GLU A 17 -4.84 3.14 17.49
CA GLU A 17 -3.94 3.54 18.56
C GLU A 17 -3.65 2.33 19.45
N GLY A 18 -2.40 2.21 19.91
CA GLY A 18 -1.95 1.16 20.83
C GLY A 18 -1.25 -0.01 20.15
N GLU A 19 -1.21 -1.15 20.82
CA GLU A 19 -0.59 -2.37 20.30
C GLU A 19 -1.63 -3.21 19.55
N TRP A 20 -1.30 -3.58 18.33
CA TRP A 20 -2.12 -4.37 17.43
C TRP A 20 -1.34 -5.57 16.91
N GLN A 21 -2.06 -6.56 16.43
CA GLN A 21 -1.57 -7.81 15.92
C GLN A 21 -2.27 -8.09 14.59
N LEU A 22 -1.48 -8.32 13.54
CA LEU A 22 -1.93 -8.88 12.27
C LEU A 22 -1.69 -10.36 12.29
N CYS A 23 -2.78 -11.10 12.15
CA CYS A 23 -2.72 -12.50 11.79
C CYS A 23 -2.95 -12.63 10.29
N LEU A 24 -1.94 -13.09 9.56
CA LEU A 24 -2.12 -13.58 8.21
C LEU A 24 -2.47 -15.07 8.31
N ARG A 25 -3.73 -15.38 8.04
CA ARG A 25 -4.25 -16.75 8.04
C ARG A 25 -4.46 -17.18 6.61
N ALA A 26 -3.67 -18.15 6.15
CA ALA A 26 -3.84 -18.74 4.84
C ALA A 26 -4.07 -20.24 5.02
N GLU A 27 -5.35 -20.66 5.02
CA GLU A 27 -5.75 -22.02 5.40
C GLU A 27 -5.11 -23.12 4.54
N ALA A 28 -4.66 -22.77 3.33
CA ALA A 28 -4.05 -23.70 2.38
C ALA A 28 -2.55 -23.45 2.11
N LEU A 29 -1.93 -22.44 2.74
CA LEU A 29 -0.52 -22.08 2.49
C LEU A 29 0.37 -22.39 3.69
N PRO A 30 1.42 -23.22 3.53
CA PRO A 30 2.41 -23.44 4.58
C PRO A 30 3.06 -22.12 5.00
N ALA A 31 3.22 -21.89 6.31
CA ALA A 31 3.84 -20.67 6.85
C ALA A 31 5.22 -20.36 6.23
N ARG A 32 6.00 -21.40 5.89
CA ARG A 32 7.29 -21.26 5.19
C ARG A 32 7.20 -20.54 3.83
N ARG A 33 6.07 -20.63 3.13
CA ARG A 33 5.85 -19.94 1.85
C ARG A 33 5.54 -18.45 2.04
N LEU A 34 5.12 -18.05 3.24
CA LEU A 34 4.84 -16.65 3.57
C LEU A 34 6.11 -15.91 4.03
N ALA A 35 7.10 -16.62 4.55
CA ALA A 35 8.29 -16.02 5.16
C ALA A 35 9.04 -15.06 4.22
N ALA A 36 9.32 -15.48 2.99
CA ALA A 36 10.04 -14.65 2.02
C ALA A 36 9.22 -13.44 1.54
N PRO A 37 7.96 -13.58 1.08
CA PRO A 37 7.10 -12.42 0.77
C PRO A 37 6.98 -11.42 1.93
N VAL A 38 6.81 -11.91 3.16
CA VAL A 38 6.74 -11.06 4.36
C VAL A 38 8.06 -10.34 4.59
N ALA A 39 9.20 -11.03 4.50
CA ALA A 39 10.52 -10.43 4.66
C ALA A 39 10.82 -9.35 3.59
N THR A 40 10.28 -9.52 2.38
CA THR A 40 10.43 -8.54 1.28
C THR A 40 9.51 -7.33 1.47
N VAL A 41 8.23 -7.54 1.74
CA VAL A 41 7.21 -6.47 1.73
C VAL A 41 7.19 -5.67 3.02
N LEU A 42 7.31 -6.34 4.17
CA LEU A 42 7.07 -5.72 5.47
C LEU A 42 8.03 -4.55 5.77
N PRO A 43 9.36 -4.64 5.53
CA PRO A 43 10.27 -3.51 5.78
C PRO A 43 9.91 -2.27 4.98
N VAL A 44 9.49 -2.44 3.72
CA VAL A 44 9.12 -1.33 2.84
C VAL A 44 7.82 -0.68 3.30
N TRP A 45 6.83 -1.48 3.68
CA TRP A 45 5.57 -1.00 4.23
C TRP A 45 5.78 -0.25 5.55
N ILE A 46 6.63 -0.78 6.45
CA ILE A 46 7.03 -0.10 7.69
C ILE A 46 7.65 1.27 7.38
N GLU A 47 8.59 1.33 6.44
CA GLU A 47 9.29 2.57 6.12
C GLU A 47 8.34 3.64 5.56
N ALA A 48 7.43 3.26 4.68
CA ALA A 48 6.38 4.17 4.19
C ALA A 48 5.49 4.71 5.34
N ALA A 49 5.16 3.86 6.32
CA ALA A 49 4.43 4.28 7.53
C ALA A 49 5.23 5.31 8.34
N ARG A 50 6.53 5.05 8.58
CA ARG A 50 7.43 5.91 9.34
C ARG A 50 7.61 7.28 8.68
N GLN A 51 7.56 7.32 7.35
CA GLN A 51 7.60 8.54 6.55
C GLN A 51 6.25 9.26 6.47
N GLY A 52 5.22 8.76 7.18
CA GLY A 52 3.91 9.39 7.28
C GLY A 52 2.94 9.03 6.15
N GLY A 53 3.27 8.07 5.28
CA GLY A 53 2.45 7.73 4.11
C GLY A 53 1.03 7.23 4.44
N TYR A 54 0.79 6.81 5.69
CA TYR A 54 -0.50 6.25 6.15
C TYR A 54 -1.19 7.09 7.24
N GLY A 55 -0.64 8.26 7.57
CA GLY A 55 -1.18 9.12 8.60
C GLY A 55 -2.46 9.83 8.15
N MET A 56 -3.40 10.01 9.07
CA MET A 56 -4.63 10.78 8.81
C MET A 56 -4.65 12.15 9.51
N VAL A 57 -3.66 12.42 10.35
CA VAL A 57 -3.59 13.63 11.19
C VAL A 57 -2.29 14.35 10.89
N ASP A 58 -2.39 15.62 10.52
CA ASP A 58 -1.26 16.49 10.19
C ASP A 58 -0.32 16.75 11.40
N ASP A 59 -0.67 16.27 12.60
CA ASP A 59 -0.08 16.67 13.88
C ASP A 59 0.59 15.51 14.67
N VAL A 60 0.79 14.34 14.04
CA VAL A 60 1.48 13.23 14.72
C VAL A 60 2.99 13.50 14.71
N ASP A 61 3.58 13.58 15.89
CA ASP A 61 5.03 13.76 16.11
C ASP A 61 5.84 12.66 15.37
N GLU A 62 6.99 13.03 14.81
CA GLU A 62 7.83 12.20 13.93
C GLU A 62 8.28 10.88 14.57
N ARG A 63 8.29 10.84 15.92
CA ARG A 63 8.71 9.71 16.73
C ARG A 63 7.60 8.69 17.00
N ASP A 64 6.36 9.00 16.61
CA ASP A 64 5.17 8.26 17.04
C ASP A 64 4.40 7.58 15.90
N THR A 65 4.70 7.83 14.63
CA THR A 65 4.10 7.11 13.50
C THR A 65 4.72 5.72 13.34
N GLY A 66 4.11 4.72 14.00
CA GLY A 66 4.28 3.28 13.73
C GLY A 66 5.61 2.68 14.21
N LEU A 67 5.66 2.24 15.46
CA LEU A 67 6.77 1.40 15.97
C LEU A 67 6.40 -0.07 15.77
N ILE A 68 6.99 -0.70 14.76
CA ILE A 68 6.69 -2.11 14.42
C ILE A 68 7.74 -3.00 15.11
N GLU A 69 7.36 -3.54 16.26
CA GLU A 69 8.21 -4.41 17.07
C GLU A 69 8.00 -5.88 16.71
N ARG A 70 8.92 -6.39 15.86
CA ARG A 70 9.22 -7.80 15.57
C ARG A 70 8.07 -8.73 15.11
N PRO A 71 8.29 -9.55 14.06
CA PRO A 71 7.48 -10.75 13.87
C PRO A 71 7.65 -11.68 15.08
N ILE A 72 6.55 -12.08 15.73
CA ILE A 72 6.61 -13.14 16.73
C ILE A 72 6.75 -14.45 15.94
N GLY A 73 7.68 -15.29 16.41
CA GLY A 73 8.19 -16.46 15.69
C GLY A 73 7.11 -17.32 15.03
N ALA A 74 7.51 -17.92 13.90
CA ALA A 74 6.73 -18.90 13.17
C ALA A 74 6.57 -20.17 14.03
N ASP A 75 5.57 -20.19 14.91
CA ASP A 75 5.08 -21.45 15.45
C ASP A 75 4.15 -22.15 14.44
N ALA A 76 4.22 -23.48 14.48
CA ALA A 76 3.99 -24.46 13.41
C ALA A 76 2.67 -24.46 12.61
N ASP A 77 1.69 -23.58 12.83
CA ASP A 77 0.32 -23.79 12.34
C ASP A 77 -0.18 -22.68 11.42
N ALA A 78 0.15 -22.75 10.12
CA ALA A 78 -0.52 -22.04 8.99
C ALA A 78 -0.82 -20.53 9.16
N GLN A 79 -0.18 -19.87 10.13
CA GLN A 79 -0.45 -18.49 10.52
C GLN A 79 0.89 -17.78 10.71
N ALA A 80 0.99 -16.60 10.09
CA ALA A 80 2.08 -15.68 10.39
C ALA A 80 1.51 -14.56 11.26
N LEU A 81 2.11 -14.37 12.43
CA LEU A 81 1.65 -13.42 13.44
C LEU A 81 2.64 -12.26 13.53
N LEU A 82 2.20 -11.09 13.08
CA LEU A 82 2.96 -9.85 13.12
C LEU A 82 2.37 -8.98 14.22
N VAL A 83 3.20 -8.51 15.16
CA VAL A 83 2.77 -7.56 16.19
C VAL A 83 3.34 -6.19 15.88
N PHE A 84 2.56 -5.14 16.10
CA PHE A 84 2.96 -3.76 15.84
C PHE A 84 2.32 -2.79 16.83
N GLY A 85 3.10 -1.80 17.25
CA GLY A 85 2.59 -0.59 17.90
C GLY A 85 2.23 0.43 16.83
N VAL A 86 0.98 0.84 16.77
CA VAL A 86 0.52 1.87 15.84
C VAL A 86 -0.09 3.02 16.62
N ARG A 87 0.22 4.25 16.19
CA ARG A 87 -0.47 5.46 16.64
C ARG A 87 -0.94 6.19 15.39
N ALA A 88 -2.23 6.51 15.35
CA ALA A 88 -2.85 7.27 14.27
C ALA A 88 -2.75 6.64 12.86
N LEU A 89 -2.69 5.31 12.75
CA LEU A 89 -2.63 4.61 11.46
C LEU A 89 -4.03 4.43 10.84
N ASP A 90 -4.16 4.73 9.55
CA ASP A 90 -5.35 4.36 8.77
C ASP A 90 -5.40 2.83 8.54
N PRO A 91 -6.44 2.11 9.00
CA PRO A 91 -6.60 0.67 8.75
C PRO A 91 -6.52 0.26 7.27
N ARG A 92 -6.87 1.17 6.35
CA ARG A 92 -6.77 0.92 4.90
C ARG A 92 -5.33 0.71 4.45
N ALA A 93 -4.34 1.16 5.21
CA ALA A 93 -2.93 0.86 4.93
C ALA A 93 -2.62 -0.65 4.92
N PHE A 94 -3.38 -1.47 5.66
CA PHE A 94 -3.21 -2.92 5.63
C PHE A 94 -3.69 -3.55 4.32
N GLN A 95 -4.55 -2.88 3.54
CA GLN A 95 -4.87 -3.33 2.20
C GLN A 95 -3.66 -3.22 1.26
N ILE A 96 -2.77 -2.25 1.48
CA ILE A 96 -1.52 -2.13 0.72
C ILE A 96 -0.60 -3.32 1.01
N LEU A 97 -0.43 -3.63 2.29
CA LEU A 97 0.34 -4.80 2.74
C LEU A 97 -0.27 -6.09 2.18
N ARG A 98 -1.61 -6.22 2.20
CA ARG A 98 -2.33 -7.34 1.60
C ARG A 98 -2.02 -7.51 0.12
N SER A 99 -2.23 -6.47 -0.68
CA SER A 99 -2.04 -6.51 -2.12
C SER A 99 -0.60 -6.87 -2.47
N ALA A 100 0.38 -6.27 -1.79
CA ALA A 100 1.80 -6.58 -2.01
C ALA A 100 2.14 -8.04 -1.69
N LEU A 101 1.67 -8.56 -0.54
CA LEU A 101 1.92 -9.96 -0.17
C LEU A 101 1.29 -10.94 -1.18
N LEU A 102 0.06 -10.67 -1.62
CA LEU A 102 -0.62 -11.50 -2.62
C LEU A 102 0.10 -11.45 -3.97
N ALA A 103 0.55 -10.28 -4.41
CA ALA A 103 1.33 -10.12 -5.64
C ALA A 103 2.66 -10.87 -5.57
N GLN A 104 3.39 -10.80 -4.45
CA GLN A 104 4.63 -11.56 -4.27
C GLN A 104 4.37 -13.08 -4.26
N LEU A 105 3.30 -13.52 -3.60
CA LEU A 105 2.92 -14.94 -3.59
C LEU A 105 2.49 -15.45 -4.97
N ALA A 106 1.86 -14.61 -5.79
CA ALA A 106 1.48 -14.93 -7.16
C ALA A 106 2.68 -15.00 -8.12
N ARG A 107 3.78 -14.32 -7.81
CA ARG A 107 5.06 -14.38 -8.57
C ARG A 107 5.95 -15.55 -8.16
N TRP A 108 5.78 -16.06 -6.94
CA TRP A 108 6.54 -17.20 -6.40
C TRP A 108 6.46 -18.53 -7.19
N PRO A 109 5.36 -18.91 -7.89
CA PRO A 109 5.24 -20.24 -8.48
C PRO A 109 5.85 -20.37 -9.87
N VAL A 110 6.36 -19.30 -10.50
CA VAL A 110 7.06 -19.45 -11.80
C VAL A 110 8.47 -20.01 -11.58
N GLU A 111 9.23 -19.45 -10.64
CA GLU A 111 10.65 -19.81 -10.44
C GLU A 111 10.84 -21.16 -9.72
N ALA A 112 9.88 -21.58 -8.88
CA ALA A 112 9.96 -22.84 -8.13
C ALA A 112 9.30 -24.02 -8.86
N ALA A 113 8.27 -23.78 -9.70
CA ALA A 113 7.63 -24.83 -10.48
C ALA A 113 8.49 -25.24 -11.69
N GLU A 114 9.25 -24.33 -12.30
CA GLU A 114 10.25 -24.66 -13.33
C GLU A 114 11.32 -25.64 -12.83
N ALA A 115 11.54 -25.74 -11.51
CA ALA A 115 12.46 -26.69 -10.90
C ALA A 115 11.80 -28.03 -10.48
N GLU A 116 10.46 -28.10 -10.41
CA GLU A 116 9.73 -29.25 -9.85
C GLU A 116 8.66 -29.87 -10.79
N ALA A 117 8.32 -29.25 -11.93
CA ALA A 117 7.25 -29.70 -12.82
C ALA A 117 7.79 -30.13 -14.19
N GLU A 118 7.88 -31.45 -14.42
CA GLU A 118 8.14 -32.00 -15.76
C GLU A 118 6.86 -32.18 -16.61
N ASP A 119 5.63 -32.04 -16.08
CA ASP A 119 4.42 -32.43 -16.86
C ASP A 119 3.06 -31.77 -16.47
N ASP A 120 3.01 -30.76 -15.58
CA ASP A 120 1.73 -30.17 -15.14
C ASP A 120 1.45 -28.81 -15.80
N ASP A 121 0.29 -28.69 -16.45
CA ASP A 121 -0.21 -27.52 -17.19
C ASP A 121 -0.15 -26.22 -16.35
N GLU A 122 0.70 -25.27 -16.73
CA GLU A 122 1.04 -24.04 -15.96
C GLU A 122 -0.21 -23.23 -15.56
N GLU A 123 -1.21 -23.18 -16.44
CA GLU A 123 -2.44 -22.42 -16.24
C GLU A 123 -3.31 -23.00 -15.08
N SER A 124 -3.29 -24.33 -14.91
CA SER A 124 -3.98 -25.03 -13.82
C SER A 124 -3.31 -24.79 -12.46
N SER A 125 -1.98 -24.67 -12.45
CA SER A 125 -1.19 -24.40 -11.24
C SER A 125 -1.38 -22.97 -10.74
N LEU A 126 -1.38 -21.99 -11.66
CA LEU A 126 -1.68 -20.59 -11.33
C LEU A 126 -3.11 -20.41 -10.84
N HIS A 127 -4.10 -21.07 -11.45
CA HIS A 127 -5.49 -21.00 -10.99
C HIS A 127 -5.66 -21.63 -9.60
N ARG A 128 -4.98 -22.75 -9.31
CA ARG A 128 -4.94 -23.38 -7.97
C ARG A 128 -4.29 -22.48 -6.92
N LEU A 129 -3.18 -21.82 -7.25
CA LEU A 129 -2.55 -20.86 -6.34
C LEU A 129 -3.42 -19.64 -6.10
N ALA A 130 -4.04 -19.07 -7.14
CA ALA A 130 -4.95 -17.95 -7.01
C ALA A 130 -6.19 -18.30 -6.16
N SER A 131 -6.73 -19.53 -6.29
CA SER A 131 -7.85 -19.97 -5.45
C SER A 131 -7.42 -20.25 -4.00
N GLN A 132 -6.21 -20.77 -3.78
CA GLN A 132 -5.62 -20.94 -2.44
C GLN A 132 -5.30 -19.60 -1.77
N LEU A 133 -4.83 -18.61 -2.55
CA LEU A 133 -4.54 -17.25 -2.11
C LEU A 133 -5.82 -16.43 -1.88
N GLY A 134 -6.90 -16.71 -2.62
CA GLY A 134 -8.23 -16.12 -2.41
C GLY A 134 -8.81 -16.44 -1.02
N GLY A 135 -8.33 -17.50 -0.36
CA GLY A 135 -8.66 -17.84 1.03
C GLY A 135 -7.77 -17.18 2.09
N ALA A 136 -6.72 -16.46 1.70
CA ALA A 136 -5.84 -15.79 2.66
C ALA A 136 -6.52 -14.56 3.26
N ARG A 137 -6.73 -14.59 4.59
CA ARG A 137 -7.36 -13.52 5.36
C ARG A 137 -6.30 -12.79 6.17
N LEU A 138 -6.32 -11.47 6.06
CA LEU A 138 -5.58 -10.57 6.95
C LEU A 138 -6.53 -10.11 8.04
N ILE A 139 -6.16 -10.45 9.27
CA ILE A 139 -6.98 -10.30 10.43
C ILE A 139 -6.26 -9.36 11.39
N LEU A 140 -6.87 -8.20 11.68
CA LEU A 140 -6.35 -7.24 12.64
C LEU A 140 -7.00 -7.45 14.01
N LEU A 141 -6.17 -7.50 15.04
CA LEU A 141 -6.54 -7.73 16.44
C LEU A 141 -5.86 -6.70 17.34
N PRO A 142 -6.56 -6.06 18.30
CA PRO A 142 -5.88 -5.40 19.41
C PRO A 142 -5.08 -6.42 20.22
N ARG A 143 -3.85 -6.08 20.61
CA ARG A 143 -3.00 -6.99 21.40
C ARG A 143 -3.68 -7.33 22.73
N GLY A 144 -3.73 -8.62 23.07
CA GLY A 144 -4.34 -9.11 24.31
C GLY A 144 -5.86 -9.35 24.27
N ARG A 145 -6.53 -9.14 23.13
CA ARG A 145 -7.93 -9.58 22.94
C ARG A 145 -8.01 -10.95 22.26
N ILE A 146 -9.02 -11.73 22.66
CA ILE A 146 -9.34 -13.04 22.06
C ILE A 146 -10.07 -12.80 20.73
N ALA A 147 -9.86 -13.73 19.78
CA ALA A 147 -10.41 -13.86 18.42
C ALA A 147 -11.92 -13.60 18.18
N ALA A 148 -12.71 -13.07 19.12
CA ALA A 148 -14.14 -12.80 18.89
C ALA A 148 -14.41 -11.44 18.23
N ASP A 149 -13.47 -10.48 18.30
CA ASP A 149 -13.63 -9.10 17.82
C ASP A 149 -12.77 -8.80 16.58
N PHE A 150 -12.96 -9.55 15.49
CA PHE A 150 -12.20 -9.32 14.26
C PHE A 150 -12.77 -8.15 13.45
N THR A 151 -11.90 -7.24 13.01
CA THR A 151 -12.24 -6.32 11.91
C THR A 151 -11.71 -6.93 10.61
N VAL A 152 -12.62 -7.38 9.76
CA VAL A 152 -12.30 -7.87 8.41
C VAL A 152 -12.00 -6.65 7.53
N LEU A 153 -10.85 -6.65 6.85
CA LEU A 153 -10.49 -5.56 5.96
C LEU A 153 -11.44 -5.52 4.74
N PRO A 154 -11.81 -4.33 4.24
CA PRO A 154 -12.63 -4.21 3.04
C PRO A 154 -12.05 -5.02 1.87
N GLY A 155 -12.88 -5.81 1.18
CA GLY A 155 -12.49 -6.60 0.01
C GLY A 155 -11.70 -7.89 0.31
N SER A 156 -11.73 -8.39 1.54
CA SER A 156 -11.08 -9.65 1.94
C SER A 156 -12.04 -10.85 2.08
N ASP A 157 -13.33 -10.62 1.91
CA ASP A 157 -14.42 -11.58 2.06
C ASP A 157 -14.73 -12.40 0.79
N GLY A 158 -14.00 -12.19 -0.32
CA GLY A 158 -14.26 -12.90 -1.59
C GLY A 158 -15.59 -12.54 -2.26
N GLU A 159 -16.43 -11.74 -1.59
CA GLU A 159 -17.66 -11.14 -2.12
C GLU A 159 -17.38 -9.78 -2.82
N SER A 160 -16.14 -9.54 -3.26
CA SER A 160 -15.72 -8.34 -4.02
C SER A 160 -16.40 -8.21 -5.39
N GLY A 161 -17.33 -9.09 -5.73
CA GLY A 161 -18.31 -8.93 -6.82
C GLY A 161 -19.57 -8.14 -6.43
N ARG A 162 -19.74 -7.71 -5.17
CA ARG A 162 -20.81 -6.77 -4.82
C ARG A 162 -20.50 -5.40 -5.43
N GLU A 163 -21.34 -4.99 -6.37
CA GLU A 163 -21.41 -3.61 -6.86
C GLU A 163 -21.38 -2.63 -5.67
N GLY A 164 -20.32 -1.83 -5.52
CA GLY A 164 -20.34 -0.69 -4.59
C GLY A 164 -19.09 -0.41 -3.76
N VAL A 165 -18.05 -1.26 -3.72
CA VAL A 165 -16.79 -0.89 -3.05
C VAL A 165 -15.92 -0.07 -4.00
N SER A 166 -15.79 1.22 -3.71
CA SER A 166 -14.93 2.11 -4.48
C SER A 166 -13.47 1.90 -4.10
N GLU A 167 -12.56 2.23 -5.01
CA GLU A 167 -11.13 2.23 -4.71
C GLU A 167 -10.79 3.18 -3.55
N TYR A 168 -11.55 4.27 -3.40
CA TYR A 168 -11.42 5.22 -2.29
C TYR A 168 -11.75 4.61 -0.91
N ASP A 169 -12.46 3.49 -0.88
CA ASP A 169 -12.76 2.74 0.34
C ASP A 169 -11.60 1.82 0.75
N LEU A 170 -10.72 1.49 -0.20
CA LEU A 170 -9.64 0.51 -0.04
C LEU A 170 -8.32 1.14 0.41
N TYR A 171 -8.09 2.40 0.07
CA TYR A 171 -6.84 3.10 0.35
C TYR A 171 -7.06 4.30 1.26
N PRO A 172 -6.04 4.71 2.04
CA PRO A 172 -6.05 5.97 2.76
C PRO A 172 -6.49 7.14 1.87
N ALA A 173 -7.28 8.03 2.44
CA ALA A 173 -7.75 9.23 1.76
C ALA A 173 -6.59 10.20 1.52
N PRO A 174 -6.64 11.08 0.49
CA PRO A 174 -5.63 12.12 0.34
C PRO A 174 -5.60 13.05 1.57
N PRO A 175 -4.46 13.72 1.83
CA PRO A 175 -4.38 14.71 2.90
C PRO A 175 -5.44 15.79 2.72
N ARG A 176 -6.14 16.14 3.80
CA ARG A 176 -7.24 17.13 3.75
C ARG A 176 -6.73 18.56 3.62
N TYR A 177 -5.59 18.85 4.25
CA TYR A 177 -5.01 20.19 4.33
C TYR A 177 -3.51 20.15 4.05
N PRO A 178 -3.09 19.72 2.84
CA PRO A 178 -1.67 19.76 2.48
C PRO A 178 -1.17 21.22 2.52
N PRO A 179 0.10 21.45 2.88
CA PRO A 179 0.69 22.80 2.92
C PRO A 179 1.02 23.35 1.51
N PHE A 180 0.55 22.69 0.46
CA PHE A 180 0.76 23.01 -0.95
C PHE A 180 -0.55 22.84 -1.73
N ALA A 181 -0.64 23.46 -2.90
CA ALA A 181 -1.77 23.25 -3.80
C ALA A 181 -1.69 21.84 -4.42
N LEU A 182 -2.69 21.00 -4.17
CA LEU A 182 -2.78 19.65 -4.75
C LEU A 182 -3.81 19.64 -5.88
N ALA A 183 -3.39 19.27 -7.08
CA ALA A 183 -4.24 19.17 -8.26
C ALA A 183 -4.18 17.77 -8.89
N TRP A 184 -5.36 17.29 -9.32
CA TRP A 184 -5.51 16.03 -10.04
C TRP A 184 -5.89 16.35 -11.48
N MET A 185 -4.99 16.03 -12.41
CA MET A 185 -5.15 16.25 -13.82
C MET A 185 -5.66 14.97 -14.48
N GLN A 186 -6.54 15.11 -15.47
CA GLN A 186 -6.95 13.94 -16.25
C GLN A 186 -5.82 13.55 -17.20
N GLN A 187 -5.18 12.41 -16.97
CA GLN A 187 -4.25 11.81 -17.91
C GLN A 187 -4.82 10.53 -18.51
N GLN A 188 -4.54 10.32 -19.79
CA GLN A 188 -4.84 9.08 -20.50
C GLN A 188 -3.54 8.31 -20.70
N GLY A 189 -3.60 6.98 -20.55
CA GLY A 189 -2.47 6.09 -20.79
C GLY A 189 -1.87 5.49 -19.51
N THR A 190 -0.88 4.63 -19.72
CA THR A 190 -0.19 3.90 -18.65
C THR A 190 0.98 4.67 -18.06
N LEU A 191 1.65 5.52 -18.84
CA LEU A 191 2.64 6.47 -18.33
C LEU A 191 1.92 7.49 -17.45
N ARG A 192 2.40 7.71 -16.22
CA ARG A 192 1.85 8.68 -15.27
C ARG A 192 2.94 9.54 -14.67
N ARG A 193 2.60 10.77 -14.32
CA ARG A 193 3.59 11.78 -13.88
C ARG A 193 3.06 12.54 -12.68
N CYS A 194 3.95 12.90 -11.76
CA CYS A 194 3.63 13.82 -10.68
C CYS A 194 4.68 14.92 -10.66
N VAL A 195 4.26 16.16 -10.90
CA VAL A 195 5.13 17.34 -10.87
C VAL A 195 5.05 17.99 -9.50
N VAL A 196 6.19 18.26 -8.90
CA VAL A 196 6.34 18.88 -7.58
C VAL A 196 7.10 20.18 -7.75
N SER A 197 6.44 21.30 -7.52
CA SER A 197 7.02 22.64 -7.63
C SER A 197 7.46 23.14 -6.26
N PHE A 198 8.67 23.69 -6.18
CA PHE A 198 9.30 24.15 -4.93
C PHE A 198 9.38 25.67 -4.87
N THR A 199 9.57 26.22 -3.68
CA THR A 199 9.81 27.66 -3.51
C THR A 199 11.21 28.09 -3.95
N THR A 200 12.11 27.12 -4.15
CA THR A 200 13.53 27.33 -4.47
C THR A 200 13.91 26.49 -5.67
N ARG A 201 14.98 26.91 -6.37
CA ARG A 201 15.59 26.13 -7.44
C ARG A 201 15.88 24.69 -6.98
N VAL A 202 15.56 23.74 -7.85
CA VAL A 202 15.84 22.33 -7.66
C VAL A 202 17.29 22.04 -8.04
N ASP A 203 18.05 21.54 -7.07
CA ASP A 203 19.41 21.06 -7.26
C ASP A 203 19.51 19.53 -7.12
N ALA A 204 20.70 18.99 -7.36
CA ALA A 204 20.94 17.55 -7.28
C ALA A 204 20.73 16.97 -5.86
N ALA A 205 20.96 17.77 -4.81
CA ALA A 205 20.78 17.33 -3.43
C ALA A 205 19.29 17.21 -3.09
N LEU A 206 18.47 18.18 -3.53
CA LEU A 206 17.02 18.14 -3.36
C LEU A 206 16.40 16.98 -4.13
N LEU A 207 16.82 16.73 -5.39
CA LEU A 207 16.35 15.57 -6.16
C LEU A 207 16.72 14.25 -5.50
N ALA A 208 17.95 14.13 -5.00
CA ALA A 208 18.39 12.94 -4.27
C ALA A 208 17.59 12.74 -2.98
N SER A 209 17.34 13.82 -2.22
CA SER A 209 16.51 13.81 -1.02
C SER A 209 15.08 13.34 -1.32
N LEU A 210 14.44 13.92 -2.34
CA LEU A 210 13.09 13.54 -2.77
C LEU A 210 13.04 12.08 -3.21
N ARG A 211 13.98 11.63 -4.02
CA ARG A 211 14.06 10.22 -4.46
C ARG A 211 14.20 9.25 -3.29
N THR A 212 15.06 9.57 -2.31
CA THR A 212 15.22 8.75 -1.10
C THR A 212 13.92 8.73 -0.28
N HIS A 213 13.27 9.89 -0.13
CA HIS A 213 12.01 10.00 0.62
C HIS A 213 10.87 9.21 -0.02
N LEU A 214 10.84 9.11 -1.35
CA LEU A 214 9.81 8.37 -2.09
C LEU A 214 10.13 6.90 -2.33
N HIS A 215 11.30 6.43 -1.89
CA HIS A 215 11.80 5.09 -2.22
C HIS A 215 10.86 3.98 -1.73
N SER A 216 10.32 4.11 -0.51
CA SER A 216 9.40 3.13 0.08
C SER A 216 8.11 3.01 -0.74
N TRP A 217 7.54 4.13 -1.18
CA TRP A 217 6.37 4.16 -2.04
C TRP A 217 6.64 3.54 -3.42
N ALA A 218 7.77 3.88 -4.04
CA ALA A 218 8.18 3.31 -5.33
C ALA A 218 8.37 1.79 -5.24
N GLN A 219 8.96 1.30 -4.14
CA GLN A 219 9.11 -0.13 -3.89
C GLN A 219 7.76 -0.81 -3.66
N LEU A 220 6.84 -0.22 -2.87
CA LEU A 220 5.49 -0.77 -2.69
C LEU A 220 4.74 -0.87 -4.01
N LEU A 221 4.90 0.13 -4.89
CA LEU A 221 4.35 0.14 -6.23
C LEU A 221 4.86 -1.08 -7.04
N ALA A 222 6.18 -1.28 -7.10
CA ALA A 222 6.79 -2.42 -7.80
C ALA A 222 6.44 -3.80 -7.20
N LEU A 223 6.22 -3.83 -5.87
CA LEU A 223 5.83 -5.04 -5.14
C LEU A 223 4.35 -5.40 -5.29
N GLY A 224 3.54 -4.57 -5.96
CA GLY A 224 2.11 -4.81 -6.15
C GLY A 224 1.24 -4.35 -4.97
N GLY A 225 1.76 -3.46 -4.12
CA GLY A 225 1.03 -2.92 -2.97
C GLY A 225 -0.24 -2.14 -3.33
N PHE A 226 -0.36 -1.72 -4.59
CA PHE A 226 -1.50 -0.96 -5.08
C PHE A 226 -2.28 -1.73 -6.15
N GLU A 227 -2.14 -3.05 -6.22
CA GLU A 227 -2.98 -3.88 -7.09
C GLU A 227 -4.45 -3.78 -6.65
N GLN A 228 -5.33 -3.51 -7.62
CA GLN A 228 -6.77 -3.49 -7.36
C GLN A 228 -7.24 -4.91 -6.97
N PRO A 229 -8.01 -5.07 -5.88
CA PRO A 229 -8.50 -6.38 -5.44
C PRO A 229 -9.39 -7.12 -6.45
N THR A 230 -9.88 -6.42 -7.47
CA THR A 230 -10.71 -6.96 -8.56
C THR A 230 -9.88 -7.60 -9.68
N ARG A 231 -8.57 -7.38 -9.71
CA ARG A 231 -7.66 -7.97 -10.71
C ARG A 231 -7.02 -9.25 -10.16
N ALA A 232 -6.65 -10.16 -11.06
CA ALA A 232 -5.85 -11.31 -10.68
C ALA A 232 -4.49 -10.85 -10.15
N ALA A 233 -4.14 -11.30 -8.93
CA ALA A 233 -2.91 -10.90 -8.25
C ALA A 233 -1.66 -11.19 -9.10
N GLY A 234 -0.66 -10.33 -8.99
CA GLY A 234 0.64 -10.47 -9.65
C GLY A 234 0.66 -10.11 -11.13
N ARG A 235 -0.47 -9.65 -11.69
CA ARG A 235 -0.57 -9.22 -13.09
C ARG A 235 -0.28 -7.74 -13.32
N CYS A 236 -0.24 -6.90 -12.28
CA CYS A 236 0.02 -5.49 -12.49
C CYS A 236 1.51 -5.21 -12.65
N LEU A 237 1.81 -4.45 -13.69
CA LEU A 237 3.14 -3.96 -14.01
C LEU A 237 3.20 -2.48 -13.66
N ALA A 238 3.35 -2.16 -12.38
CA ALA A 238 3.64 -0.80 -11.98
C ALA A 238 5.16 -0.59 -11.94
N CYS A 239 5.68 0.27 -12.82
CA CYS A 239 7.12 0.48 -13.00
C CYS A 239 7.49 1.93 -12.68
N PHE A 240 8.25 2.13 -11.62
CA PHE A 240 8.77 3.43 -11.23
C PHE A 240 9.93 3.83 -12.16
N GLY A 241 9.75 4.91 -12.93
CA GLY A 241 10.76 5.41 -13.86
C GLY A 241 11.84 6.25 -13.19
N GLY A 242 11.46 7.09 -12.21
CA GLY A 242 12.43 7.84 -11.42
C GLY A 242 11.93 9.18 -10.91
N VAL A 243 12.88 9.94 -10.35
CA VAL A 243 12.72 11.36 -10.01
C VAL A 243 13.74 12.15 -10.81
N GLN A 244 13.30 13.16 -11.55
CA GLN A 244 14.14 13.97 -12.43
C GLN A 244 13.80 15.46 -12.35
N LEU A 245 14.70 16.31 -12.83
CA LEU A 245 14.43 17.75 -12.98
C LEU A 245 13.41 17.95 -14.10
N PHE A 246 12.36 18.75 -13.85
CA PHE A 246 11.37 19.10 -14.86
C PHE A 246 11.60 20.52 -15.37
N GLU A 247 11.57 21.51 -14.47
CA GLU A 247 11.97 22.90 -14.71
C GLU A 247 12.96 23.36 -13.64
N GLU A 248 13.34 24.65 -13.62
CA GLU A 248 14.34 25.16 -12.68
C GLU A 248 13.90 24.99 -11.20
N ASP A 249 12.61 25.11 -10.92
CA ASP A 249 12.02 25.04 -9.58
C ASP A 249 11.08 23.84 -9.39
N SER A 250 11.06 22.88 -10.33
CA SER A 250 10.18 21.71 -10.25
C SER A 250 10.91 20.39 -10.51
N ALA A 251 10.51 19.38 -9.74
CA ALA A 251 10.91 18.00 -9.94
C ALA A 251 9.73 17.20 -10.47
N GLU A 252 10.04 16.17 -11.23
CA GLU A 252 9.06 15.25 -11.78
C GLU A 252 9.33 13.83 -11.29
N ILE A 253 8.24 13.18 -10.87
CA ILE A 253 8.18 11.79 -10.50
C ILE A 253 7.52 11.05 -11.67
N VAL A 254 8.25 10.15 -12.30
CA VAL A 254 7.79 9.38 -13.47
C VAL A 254 7.43 7.97 -13.06
N VAL A 255 6.25 7.51 -13.49
CA VAL A 255 5.87 6.10 -13.45
C VAL A 255 5.65 5.64 -14.88
N ASP A 256 6.58 4.86 -15.42
CA ASP A 256 6.62 4.41 -16.82
C ASP A 256 5.39 3.58 -17.20
N THR A 257 4.88 2.82 -16.24
CA THR A 257 3.64 2.04 -16.38
C THR A 257 2.94 2.05 -15.04
N PHE A 258 1.71 2.56 -15.00
CA PHE A 258 0.89 2.67 -13.80
C PHE A 258 -0.36 1.84 -13.98
N GLU A 259 -0.22 0.53 -13.77
CA GLU A 259 -1.34 -0.37 -13.62
C GLU A 259 -1.64 -0.57 -12.13
N ALA A 260 -1.89 0.51 -11.41
CA ALA A 260 -2.16 0.49 -9.97
C ALA A 260 -3.49 1.19 -9.68
N ALA A 261 -3.95 1.04 -8.45
CA ALA A 261 -5.00 1.86 -7.88
C ALA A 261 -4.56 3.34 -7.84
N GLU A 262 -5.44 4.25 -8.26
CA GLU A 262 -5.29 5.70 -8.07
C GLU A 262 -5.03 6.09 -6.60
N GLY A 263 -5.51 5.31 -5.64
CA GLY A 263 -5.23 5.45 -4.21
C GLY A 263 -3.74 5.39 -3.87
N ALA A 264 -2.89 4.85 -4.75
CA ALA A 264 -1.43 4.94 -4.61
C ALA A 264 -0.94 6.39 -4.55
N TRP A 265 -1.59 7.29 -5.29
CA TRP A 265 -1.26 8.71 -5.29
C TRP A 265 -1.62 9.41 -3.97
N ASN A 266 -2.62 8.92 -3.23
CA ASN A 266 -2.94 9.45 -1.91
C ASN A 266 -1.78 9.23 -0.94
N ILE A 267 -1.13 8.05 -1.01
CA ILE A 267 0.05 7.74 -0.20
C ILE A 267 1.21 8.64 -0.58
N LEU A 268 1.44 8.85 -1.89
CA LEU A 268 2.44 9.79 -2.36
C LEU A 268 2.19 11.20 -1.82
N ALA A 269 0.94 11.68 -1.88
CA ALA A 269 0.57 12.99 -1.37
C ALA A 269 0.87 13.13 0.14
N HIS A 270 0.58 12.12 0.95
CA HIS A 270 0.95 12.10 2.37
C HIS A 270 2.46 12.17 2.61
N LEU A 271 3.24 11.41 1.83
CA LEU A 271 4.70 11.49 1.90
C LEU A 271 5.20 12.89 1.54
N LEU A 272 4.62 13.51 0.52
CA LEU A 272 4.95 14.88 0.11
C LEU A 272 4.56 15.93 1.16
N VAL A 273 3.46 15.73 1.90
CA VAL A 273 3.12 16.59 3.06
C VAL A 273 4.24 16.60 4.08
N ARG A 274 4.83 15.43 4.39
CA ARG A 274 5.96 15.36 5.31
C ARG A 274 7.22 15.97 4.71
N PHE A 275 7.50 15.70 3.43
CA PHE A 275 8.65 16.28 2.73
C PHE A 275 8.61 17.81 2.72
N ALA A 276 7.42 18.39 2.54
CA ALA A 276 7.17 19.83 2.52
C ALA A 276 7.57 20.57 3.81
N ARG A 277 7.71 19.86 4.94
CA ARG A 277 8.16 20.44 6.22
C ARG A 277 9.63 20.83 6.19
N VAL A 278 10.44 20.11 5.42
CA VAL A 278 11.88 20.35 5.28
C VAL A 278 12.19 21.12 4.00
N HIS A 279 11.46 20.79 2.93
CA HIS A 279 11.64 21.38 1.61
C HIS A 279 10.32 21.98 1.12
N PRO A 280 10.09 23.29 1.30
CA PRO A 280 8.78 23.89 1.02
C PRO A 280 8.32 23.66 -0.42
N ILE A 281 7.14 23.05 -0.54
CA ILE A 281 6.46 22.76 -1.80
C ILE A 281 5.39 23.85 -2.04
N VAL A 282 5.30 24.34 -3.27
CA VAL A 282 4.27 25.29 -3.72
C VAL A 282 3.04 24.53 -4.23
N SER A 283 3.26 23.57 -5.14
CA SER A 283 2.20 22.78 -5.74
C SER A 283 2.64 21.35 -6.06
N VAL A 284 1.65 20.47 -6.15
CA VAL A 284 1.78 19.08 -6.59
C VAL A 284 0.68 18.83 -7.62
N GLU A 285 1.09 18.45 -8.82
CA GLU A 285 0.19 18.13 -9.94
C GLU A 285 0.35 16.66 -10.30
N ILE A 286 -0.71 15.88 -10.10
CA ILE A 286 -0.74 14.46 -10.45
C ILE A 286 -1.44 14.33 -11.78
N HIS A 287 -0.72 13.81 -12.78
CA HIS A 287 -1.22 13.54 -14.12
C HIS A 287 -1.39 12.03 -14.30
#